data_AF-A0AAU6WSI0-F1
#
_entry.id   AF-A0AAU6WSI0-F1
#
_cell.length_a   1.000
_cell.length_b   1.000
_cell.length_c   1.000
_cell.angle_alpha   90.00
_cell.angle_beta   90.00
_cell.angle_gamma   90.00
#
_symmetry.space_group_name_H-M   'P 1'
#
loop_
_entity.id
_entity.type
_entity.pdbx_description
1 polymer ?
#
loop_
_entity_poly.entity_id
_entity_poly.type
_entity_poly.pdbx_seq_one_letter_code
_entity_poly.pdbx_strand_id
1 'polypeptide(L)'
;MSSSNGKVSADQSPTIVLANEKENVILNQKIQEQKADFPFEITKIEKPSNTVFSYAFLKPGEIVSASDKESIGKQTFELTRETRKILGYNCKKAVTKINSNTIEVWYTNELKIQGGPSTIGQSLGFVLEIERNKTSAITATSVKK
;
A
#
# COMPACT_ATOMS: atom_id res chain seq x y z
N MET A 1 0.57 1.53 -10.26
CA MET A 1 1.19 2.55 -11.13
C MET A 1 1.44 3.78 -10.30
N SER A 2 2.67 4.29 -10.33
CA SER A 2 3.05 5.50 -9.61
C SER A 2 3.13 6.67 -10.56
N SER A 3 2.63 7.84 -10.16
CA SER A 3 2.68 9.07 -10.93
C SER A 3 3.21 10.24 -10.09
N SER A 4 3.82 11.20 -10.76
CA SER A 4 4.26 12.48 -10.19
C SER A 4 3.89 13.61 -11.15
N ASN A 5 3.14 14.60 -10.67
CA ASN A 5 2.52 15.68 -11.43
C ASN A 5 1.78 15.17 -12.68
N GLY A 6 1.02 14.07 -12.52
CA GLY A 6 0.28 13.42 -13.60
C GLY A 6 1.15 12.62 -14.60
N LYS A 7 2.48 12.66 -14.49
CA LYS A 7 3.39 11.87 -15.34
C LYS A 7 3.70 10.53 -14.67
N VAL A 8 3.53 9.45 -15.44
CA VAL A 8 3.91 8.10 -15.01
C VAL A 8 5.40 7.92 -15.26
N SER A 9 6.15 7.56 -14.22
CA SER A 9 7.57 7.24 -14.36
C SER A 9 7.72 5.82 -14.90
N ALA A 10 8.22 5.68 -16.13
CA ALA A 10 8.43 4.37 -16.77
C ALA A 10 9.49 3.50 -16.07
N ASP A 11 10.37 4.13 -15.28
CA ASP A 11 11.51 3.47 -14.65
C ASP A 11 11.19 2.83 -13.28
N GLN A 12 9.96 3.03 -12.78
CA GLN A 12 9.56 2.50 -11.48
C GLN A 12 8.94 1.11 -11.62
N SER A 13 9.55 0.13 -10.94
CA SER A 13 9.02 -1.23 -10.86
C SER A 13 7.67 -1.22 -10.13
N PRO A 14 6.59 -1.76 -10.72
CA PRO A 14 5.26 -1.72 -10.10
C PRO A 14 5.24 -2.34 -8.71
N THR A 15 4.58 -1.67 -7.76
CA THR A 15 4.21 -2.25 -6.47
C THR A 15 3.21 -3.39 -6.70
N ILE A 16 3.46 -4.52 -6.03
CA ILE A 16 2.59 -5.69 -5.99
C ILE A 16 2.10 -5.87 -4.55
N VAL A 17 0.80 -6.12 -4.42
CA VAL A 17 0.14 -6.38 -3.14
C VAL A 17 -0.48 -7.77 -3.22
N LEU A 18 0.02 -8.69 -2.41
CA LEU A 18 -0.58 -10.00 -2.17
C LEU A 18 -1.37 -9.88 -0.86
N ALA A 19 -2.67 -10.18 -0.88
CA ALA A 19 -3.53 -9.93 0.28
C ALA A 19 -4.54 -11.05 0.46
N ASN A 20 -4.73 -11.47 1.71
CA ASN A 20 -5.77 -12.39 2.12
C ASN A 20 -6.28 -12.02 3.54
N GLU A 21 -7.10 -12.87 4.15
CA GLU A 21 -7.67 -12.61 5.48
C GLU A 21 -6.63 -12.63 6.62
N LYS A 22 -5.49 -13.31 6.43
CA LYS A 22 -4.45 -13.50 7.44
C LYS A 22 -3.30 -12.51 7.31
N GLU A 23 -2.99 -12.06 6.10
CA GLU A 23 -1.85 -11.20 5.87
C GLU A 23 -1.93 -10.40 4.57
N ASN A 24 -1.13 -9.34 4.52
CA ASN A 24 -0.78 -8.60 3.31
C ASN A 24 0.73 -8.62 3.13
N VAL A 25 1.21 -8.81 1.90
CA VAL A 25 2.61 -8.69 1.53
C VAL A 25 2.73 -7.65 0.42
N ILE A 26 3.55 -6.64 0.66
CA ILE A 26 3.80 -5.52 -0.23
C ILE A 26 5.25 -5.62 -0.68
N LEU A 27 5.45 -5.75 -1.98
CA LEU A 27 6.75 -5.83 -2.65
C LEU A 27 6.66 -5.13 -4.01
N ASN A 28 7.71 -5.21 -4.82
CA ASN A 28 7.66 -4.78 -6.21
C ASN A 28 7.85 -5.95 -7.17
N GLN A 29 7.54 -5.71 -8.44
CA GLN A 29 7.62 -6.72 -9.49
C GLN A 29 9.02 -7.35 -9.65
N LYS A 30 10.10 -6.58 -9.53
CA LYS A 30 11.48 -7.12 -9.61
C LYS A 30 11.75 -8.11 -8.48
N ILE A 31 11.27 -7.82 -7.27
CA ILE A 31 11.39 -8.73 -6.12
C ILE A 31 10.62 -10.02 -6.39
N GLN A 32 9.38 -9.92 -6.89
CA GLN A 32 8.55 -11.09 -7.21
C GLN A 32 9.19 -11.98 -8.28
N GLU A 33 9.84 -11.37 -9.26
CA GLU A 33 10.54 -12.05 -10.35
C GLU A 33 11.97 -12.51 -9.98
N GLN A 34 12.42 -12.30 -8.73
CA GLN A 34 13.78 -12.59 -8.28
C GLN A 34 14.88 -11.86 -9.08
N LYS A 35 14.58 -10.64 -9.54
CA LYS A 35 15.47 -9.75 -10.30
C LYS A 35 15.79 -8.45 -9.58
N ALA A 36 15.46 -8.36 -8.28
CA ALA A 36 15.79 -7.19 -7.48
C ALA A 36 17.26 -7.25 -7.07
N ASP A 37 17.98 -6.15 -7.29
CA ASP A 37 19.31 -5.96 -6.73
C ASP A 37 19.20 -5.74 -5.21
N PHE A 38 20.21 -6.19 -4.47
CA PHE A 38 20.34 -5.89 -3.06
C PHE A 38 20.87 -4.44 -2.86
N PRO A 39 20.46 -3.73 -1.80
CA PRO A 39 19.44 -4.13 -0.83
C PRO A 39 18.01 -3.91 -1.36
N PHE A 40 17.07 -4.75 -0.93
CA PHE A 40 15.65 -4.55 -1.20
C PHE A 40 14.79 -4.85 0.04
N GLU A 41 13.58 -4.31 0.05
CA GLU A 41 12.65 -4.44 1.17
C GLU A 41 11.33 -5.08 0.77
N ILE A 42 10.75 -5.84 1.70
CA ILE A 42 9.38 -6.35 1.64
C ILE A 42 8.68 -5.95 2.93
N THR A 43 7.44 -5.47 2.82
CA THR A 43 6.59 -5.22 3.99
C THR A 43 5.53 -6.31 4.09
N LYS A 44 5.43 -6.96 5.25
CA LYS A 44 4.35 -7.88 5.60
C LYS A 44 3.47 -7.23 6.67
N ILE A 45 2.16 -7.43 6.61
CA ILE A 45 1.21 -7.00 7.63
C ILE A 45 0.40 -8.22 8.05
N GLU A 46 0.53 -8.63 9.31
CA GLU A 46 -0.22 -9.75 9.88
C GLU A 46 -1.56 -9.30 10.45
N LYS A 47 -2.59 -10.10 10.22
CA LYS A 47 -3.97 -9.87 10.69
C LYS A 47 -4.39 -10.96 11.67
N PRO A 48 -5.27 -10.65 12.63
CA PRO A 48 -5.98 -9.37 12.82
C PRO A 48 -5.19 -8.31 13.60
N SER A 49 -3.96 -8.62 14.05
CA SER A 49 -3.19 -7.73 14.92
C SER A 49 -2.71 -6.45 14.26
N ASN A 50 -2.71 -6.38 12.92
CA ASN A 50 -2.12 -5.31 12.11
C ASN A 50 -0.64 -5.06 12.46
N THR A 51 0.09 -6.13 12.77
CA THR A 51 1.54 -6.05 13.02
C THR A 51 2.27 -5.93 11.70
N VAL A 52 2.97 -4.82 11.52
CA VAL A 52 3.82 -4.55 10.36
C VAL A 52 5.18 -5.20 10.61
N PHE A 53 5.68 -5.96 9.65
CA PHE A 53 7.04 -6.45 9.59
C PHE A 53 7.70 -5.88 8.34
N SER A 54 8.81 -5.17 8.52
CA SER A 54 9.69 -4.79 7.42
C SER A 54 10.88 -5.74 7.38
N TYR A 55 11.10 -6.39 6.24
CA TYR A 55 12.26 -7.24 5.98
C TYR A 55 13.18 -6.52 5.00
N ALA A 56 14.42 -6.26 5.39
CA ALA A 56 15.46 -5.76 4.52
C ALA A 56 16.44 -6.89 4.20
N PHE A 57 16.55 -7.20 2.92
CA PHE A 57 17.47 -8.18 2.36
C PHE A 57 18.72 -7.41 1.95
N LEU A 58 19.86 -7.65 2.62
CA LEU A 58 21.06 -6.82 2.49
C LEU A 58 22.06 -7.40 1.49
N LYS A 59 22.19 -8.73 1.48
CA LYS A 59 22.97 -9.54 0.53
C LYS A 59 22.51 -11.00 0.61
N PRO A 60 22.97 -11.92 -0.26
CA PRO A 60 22.61 -13.33 -0.16
C PRO A 60 22.85 -13.88 1.26
N GLY A 61 21.79 -14.42 1.87
CA GLY A 61 21.82 -14.98 3.22
C GLY A 61 21.80 -13.98 4.37
N GLU A 62 21.80 -12.67 4.12
CA GLU A 62 21.74 -11.63 5.16
C GLU A 62 20.43 -10.84 5.09
N ILE A 63 19.62 -11.00 6.13
CA ILE A 63 18.30 -10.38 6.25
C ILE A 63 18.18 -9.78 7.65
N VAL A 64 17.72 -8.54 7.73
CA VAL A 64 17.30 -7.91 8.99
C VAL A 64 15.81 -7.63 8.93
N SER A 65 15.15 -7.67 10.09
CA SER A 65 13.72 -7.37 10.18
C SER A 65 13.41 -6.46 11.36
N ALA A 66 12.45 -5.56 11.16
CA ALA A 66 11.84 -4.76 12.21
C ALA A 66 10.33 -5.02 12.23
N SER A 67 9.73 -4.92 13.42
CA SER A 67 8.29 -5.08 13.58
C SER A 67 7.66 -3.93 14.37
N ASP A 68 6.45 -3.55 14.00
CA ASP A 68 5.68 -2.50 14.64
C ASP A 68 4.20 -2.87 14.67
N LYS A 69 3.62 -2.94 15.88
CA LYS A 69 2.22 -3.28 16.11
C LYS A 69 1.32 -2.05 16.21
N GLU A 70 1.88 -0.85 16.31
CA GLU A 70 1.15 0.36 16.67
C GLU A 70 0.88 1.28 15.49
N SER A 71 1.76 1.36 14.48
CA SER A 71 1.64 2.36 13.40
C SER A 71 0.30 2.35 12.68
N ILE A 72 -0.25 1.18 12.34
CA ILE A 72 -1.56 1.11 11.65
C ILE A 72 -2.68 1.61 12.57
N GLY A 73 -2.67 1.21 13.85
CA GLY A 73 -3.70 1.61 14.82
C GLY A 73 -3.67 3.09 15.19
N LYS A 74 -2.52 3.75 15.08
CA LYS A 74 -2.34 5.19 15.36
C LYS A 74 -2.73 6.11 14.20
N GLN A 75 -3.01 5.58 13.01
CA GLN A 75 -3.43 6.41 11.88
C GLN A 75 -4.82 6.98 12.10
N THR A 76 -4.96 8.30 11.96
CA THR A 76 -6.24 9.00 12.02
C THR A 76 -6.68 9.42 10.62
N PHE A 77 -7.95 9.23 10.31
CA PHE A 77 -8.53 9.53 9.01
C PHE A 77 -9.81 10.36 9.16
N GLU A 78 -9.92 11.42 8.37
CA GLU A 78 -11.17 12.13 8.13
C GLU A 78 -11.91 11.42 6.98
N LEU A 79 -13.09 10.86 7.28
CA LEU A 79 -13.92 10.23 6.27
C LEU A 79 -14.69 11.29 5.49
N THR A 80 -14.67 11.20 4.16
CA THR A 80 -15.40 12.12 3.29
C THR A 80 -16.64 11.45 2.70
N ARG A 81 -17.51 12.24 2.06
CA ARG A 81 -18.65 11.72 1.28
C ARG A 81 -18.29 11.42 -0.18
N GLU A 82 -17.05 11.66 -0.58
CA GLU A 82 -16.62 11.46 -1.96
C GLU A 82 -16.51 9.97 -2.27
N THR A 83 -17.01 9.62 -3.46
CA THR A 83 -16.99 8.26 -3.98
C THR A 83 -16.64 8.28 -5.46
N ARG A 84 -15.98 7.22 -5.93
CA ARG A 84 -15.74 7.00 -7.36
C ARG A 84 -15.48 5.52 -7.62
N LYS A 85 -15.47 5.12 -8.90
CA LYS A 85 -15.09 3.76 -9.29
C LYS A 85 -13.61 3.68 -9.65
N ILE A 86 -12.92 2.68 -9.13
CA ILE A 86 -11.54 2.32 -9.53
C ILE A 86 -11.56 0.84 -9.89
N LEU A 87 -11.15 0.51 -11.12
CA LEU A 87 -11.20 -0.87 -11.66
C LEU A 87 -12.57 -1.55 -11.51
N GLY A 88 -13.65 -0.76 -11.56
CA GLY A 88 -15.03 -1.23 -11.40
C GLY A 88 -15.55 -1.28 -9.96
N TYR A 89 -14.68 -1.17 -8.95
CA TYR A 89 -15.05 -1.22 -7.53
C TYR A 89 -15.50 0.15 -7.00
N ASN A 90 -16.56 0.16 -6.18
CA ASN A 90 -16.98 1.39 -5.51
C ASN A 90 -15.99 1.74 -4.39
N CYS A 91 -15.35 2.89 -4.53
CA CYS A 91 -14.36 3.39 -3.59
C CYS A 91 -14.88 4.60 -2.83
N LYS A 92 -14.54 4.68 -1.54
CA LYS A 92 -14.73 5.84 -0.67
C LYS A 92 -13.40 6.54 -0.46
N LYS A 93 -13.45 7.85 -0.20
CA LYS A 93 -12.25 8.62 0.14
C LYS A 93 -12.15 8.91 1.64
N ALA A 94 -10.96 8.66 2.18
CA ALA A 94 -10.52 9.16 3.48
C ALA A 94 -9.31 10.06 3.31
N VAL A 95 -9.10 11.00 4.23
CA VAL A 95 -7.97 11.94 4.20
C VAL A 95 -7.21 11.85 5.52
N THR A 96 -5.89 11.86 5.47
CA THR A 96 -5.02 11.98 6.65
C THR A 96 -3.93 13.01 6.41
N LYS A 97 -3.33 13.51 7.49
CA LYS A 97 -2.19 14.43 7.45
C LYS A 97 -0.99 13.81 8.16
N ILE A 98 0.10 13.60 7.43
CA ILE A 98 1.35 13.04 7.97
C ILE A 98 2.50 13.99 7.62
N ASN A 99 3.16 14.56 8.63
CA ASN A 99 4.28 15.49 8.48
C ASN A 99 3.97 16.62 7.47
N SER A 100 2.83 17.30 7.65
CA SER A 100 2.29 18.35 6.76
C SER A 100 1.88 17.92 5.35
N ASN A 101 2.00 16.63 5.01
CA ASN A 101 1.49 16.10 3.74
C ASN A 101 0.02 15.72 3.90
N THR A 102 -0.82 16.18 2.98
CA THR A 102 -2.20 15.70 2.86
C THR A 102 -2.19 14.43 2.02
N ILE A 103 -2.74 13.35 2.56
CA ILE A 103 -2.79 12.05 1.92
C ILE A 103 -4.26 11.67 1.76
N GLU A 104 -4.70 11.55 0.51
CA GLU A 104 -6.02 11.06 0.14
C GLU A 104 -5.92 9.54 -0.13
N VAL A 105 -6.79 8.77 0.51
CA VAL A 105 -6.82 7.30 0.43
C VAL A 105 -8.16 6.89 -0.14
N TRP A 106 -8.12 6.23 -1.30
CA TRP A 106 -9.29 5.66 -1.96
C TRP A 106 -9.31 4.16 -1.73
N TYR A 107 -10.34 3.70 -1.02
CA TYR A 107 -10.46 2.31 -0.59
C TYR A 107 -11.84 1.74 -0.90
N THR A 108 -11.91 0.42 -1.08
CA THR A 108 -13.16 -0.34 -1.26
C THR A 108 -13.32 -1.39 -0.16
N ASN A 109 -14.58 -1.67 0.21
CA ASN A 109 -14.93 -2.78 1.10
C ASN A 109 -15.53 -3.97 0.32
N GLU A 110 -15.71 -3.86 -0.99
CA GLU A 110 -16.35 -4.89 -1.82
C GLU A 110 -15.50 -6.17 -1.95
N LEU A 111 -14.18 -6.05 -1.80
CA LEU A 111 -13.25 -7.18 -1.80
C LEU A 111 -13.31 -8.02 -0.52
N LYS A 112 -13.99 -7.54 0.54
CA LYS A 112 -14.12 -8.21 1.86
C LYS A 112 -12.80 -8.53 2.58
N ILE A 113 -11.68 -8.01 2.07
CA ILE A 113 -10.37 -8.07 2.70
C ILE A 113 -9.77 -6.67 2.80
N GLN A 114 -8.92 -6.47 3.80
CA GLN A 114 -8.10 -5.26 3.93
C GLN A 114 -6.79 -5.41 3.15
N GLY A 115 -6.23 -4.33 2.63
CA GLY A 115 -5.00 -4.37 1.85
C GLY A 115 -4.66 -3.04 1.23
N GLY A 116 -3.50 -2.92 0.60
CA GLY A 116 -3.08 -1.67 -0.03
C GLY A 116 -1.60 -1.63 -0.39
N PRO A 117 -1.20 -0.63 -1.19
CA PRO A 117 0.18 -0.50 -1.68
C PRO A 117 1.17 0.02 -0.62
N SER A 118 0.72 0.37 0.58
CA SER A 118 1.57 0.79 1.71
C SER A 118 0.89 0.47 3.04
N THR A 119 1.52 0.79 4.17
CA THR A 119 0.92 0.65 5.51
C THR A 119 -0.23 1.64 5.76
N ILE A 120 -0.43 2.64 4.89
CA ILE A 120 -1.45 3.68 5.06
C ILE A 120 -2.83 3.14 4.66
N GLY A 121 -3.83 3.36 5.51
CA GLY A 121 -5.23 3.04 5.20
C GLY A 121 -5.60 1.57 5.31
N GLN A 122 -4.70 0.73 5.83
CA GLN A 122 -4.89 -0.72 5.99
C GLN A 122 -6.11 -1.07 6.86
N SER A 123 -6.53 -0.18 7.75
CA SER A 123 -7.72 -0.36 8.58
C SER A 123 -9.05 0.02 7.89
N LEU A 124 -9.01 0.71 6.74
CA LEU A 124 -10.21 1.23 6.07
C LEU A 124 -10.89 0.19 5.17
N GLY A 125 -10.10 -0.67 4.52
CA GLY A 125 -10.55 -1.62 3.51
C GLY A 125 -9.40 -2.01 2.58
N PHE A 126 -9.72 -2.33 1.32
CA PHE A 126 -8.70 -2.52 0.30
C PHE A 126 -8.43 -1.20 -0.42
N VAL A 127 -7.24 -0.63 -0.21
CA VAL A 127 -6.79 0.62 -0.80
C VAL A 127 -6.41 0.38 -2.27
N LEU A 128 -7.09 1.09 -3.17
CA LEU A 128 -6.84 1.04 -4.62
C LEU A 128 -6.10 2.28 -5.12
N GLU A 129 -6.13 3.38 -4.38
CA GLU A 129 -5.27 4.53 -4.67
C GLU A 129 -4.86 5.28 -3.40
N ILE A 130 -3.61 5.75 -3.39
CA ILE A 130 -3.10 6.72 -2.42
C ILE A 130 -2.56 7.91 -3.19
N GLU A 131 -3.05 9.11 -2.88
CA GLU A 131 -2.60 10.36 -3.48
C GLU A 131 -2.00 11.26 -2.39
N ARG A 132 -0.82 11.81 -2.62
CA ARG A 132 -0.09 12.68 -1.68
C ARG A 132 0.06 14.07 -2.29
N ASN A 133 -0.44 15.06 -1.56
CA ASN A 133 -0.43 16.49 -1.89
C ASN A 133 -1.00 16.83 -3.29
N LYS A 134 -1.79 15.93 -3.89
CA LYS A 134 -2.23 16.02 -5.29
C LYS A 134 -1.11 16.09 -6.32
N THR A 135 0.11 15.75 -5.92
CA THR A 135 1.29 15.76 -6.78
C THR A 135 1.76 14.36 -7.08
N SER A 136 1.54 13.38 -6.21
CA SER A 136 1.94 12.00 -6.47
C SER A 136 0.84 11.03 -6.13
N ALA A 137 0.67 9.99 -6.94
CA ALA A 137 -0.33 8.96 -6.69
C ALA A 137 0.22 7.57 -6.96
N ILE A 138 -0.26 6.58 -6.20
CA ILE A 138 -0.08 5.16 -6.46
C ILE A 138 -1.46 4.56 -6.69
N THR A 139 -1.77 4.20 -7.92
CA THR A 139 -3.08 3.68 -8.34
C THR A 139 -2.97 2.21 -8.78
N ALA A 140 -3.91 1.38 -8.34
CA ALA A 140 -4.05 0.01 -8.79
C ALA A 140 -4.40 -0.03 -10.28
N THR A 141 -3.69 -0.86 -11.05
CA THR A 141 -3.94 -1.04 -12.49
C THR A 141 -4.66 -2.35 -12.81
N SER A 142 -4.60 -3.32 -11.90
CA SER A 142 -5.33 -4.58 -12.02
C SER A 142 -5.56 -5.20 -10.64
N VAL A 143 -6.60 -6.02 -10.54
CA VAL A 143 -6.88 -6.88 -9.38
C VAL A 143 -7.15 -8.28 -9.92
N LYS A 144 -6.45 -9.29 -9.39
CA LYS A 144 -6.60 -10.69 -9.78
C LYS A 144 -6.92 -11.52 -8.53
N LYS A 145 -7.81 -12.50 -8.68
CA LYS A 145 -8.20 -13.45 -7.64
C LYS A 145 -7.55 -14.80 -7.92
#